data_AF-Q1PHF8-F1
#
_entry.id   AF-Q1PHF8-F1
#
_cell.length_a   1.000
_cell.length_b   1.000
_cell.length_c   1.000
_cell.angle_alpha   90.00
_cell.angle_beta   90.00
_cell.angle_gamma   90.00
#
_symmetry.space_group_name_H-M   'P 1'
#
loop_
_entity.id
_entity.type
_entity.pdbx_description
1 polymer ?
#
loop_
_entity_poly.entity_id
_entity_poly.type
_entity_poly.pdbx_seq_one_letter_code
_entity_poly.pdbx_strand_id
1 'polypeptide(L)'
;KTCPKACIGIITNPVNTTVAIAAEVLKKAGVYDKNKLFGVTTLDIIRSNTFVAELKGKQPGEVEVPVIGGHSGVTILPLLSQVPGVSFTEQEVADLTKRIQNAGTEVVEAKAGGGSATLSMGQAAARFGLSLVRALQGEQGVIEC
;
A
#
# COMPACT_ATOMS: atom_id res chain seq x y z
N LYS A 1 14.01 15.05 17.97
CA LYS A 1 15.43 15.45 18.18
C LYS A 1 16.42 14.37 17.70
N THR A 2 16.16 13.08 17.94
CA THR A 2 17.10 11.98 17.62
C THR A 2 17.42 11.81 16.12
N CYS A 3 16.41 11.75 15.26
CA CYS A 3 16.59 11.47 13.82
C CYS A 3 15.67 12.31 12.90
N PRO A 4 15.63 13.66 13.02
CA PRO A 4 14.67 14.51 12.30
C PRO A 4 14.84 14.52 10.77
N LYS A 5 15.95 13.97 10.26
CA LYS A 5 16.24 13.89 8.82
C LYS A 5 15.95 12.50 8.23
N ALA A 6 15.51 11.53 9.04
CA ALA A 6 15.15 10.21 8.56
C ALA A 6 13.86 10.23 7.74
N CYS A 7 13.71 9.27 6.83
CA CYS A 7 12.43 8.97 6.20
C CYS A 7 11.57 8.14 7.17
N ILE A 8 10.28 8.45 7.25
CA ILE A 8 9.33 7.89 8.21
C ILE A 8 8.21 7.20 7.45
N GLY A 9 8.13 5.87 7.56
CA GLY A 9 7.01 5.08 7.05
C GLY A 9 6.02 4.75 8.16
N ILE A 10 4.78 5.23 8.05
CA ILE A 10 3.71 4.95 9.00
C ILE A 10 2.89 3.74 8.53
N ILE A 11 2.96 2.65 9.30
CA ILE A 11 2.18 1.42 9.08
C ILE A 11 0.96 1.38 10.02
N THR A 12 1.03 2.07 11.16
CA THR A 12 -0.03 2.07 12.17
C THR A 12 -1.34 2.57 11.60
N ASN A 13 -2.36 1.71 11.66
CA ASN A 13 -3.71 2.05 11.24
C ASN A 13 -4.43 2.97 12.25
N PRO A 14 -5.38 3.80 11.78
CA PRO A 14 -5.75 4.03 10.38
C PRO A 14 -4.75 4.97 9.68
N VAL A 15 -4.06 4.48 8.64
CA VAL A 15 -2.96 5.22 7.97
C VAL A 15 -3.40 6.60 7.47
N ASN A 16 -4.62 6.70 6.94
CA ASN A 16 -5.22 7.96 6.46
C ASN A 16 -5.19 9.09 7.53
N THR A 17 -5.29 8.72 8.81
CA THR A 17 -5.31 9.67 9.93
C THR A 17 -3.93 9.78 10.58
N THR A 18 -3.25 8.65 10.81
CA THR A 18 -2.00 8.61 11.57
C THR A 18 -0.86 9.33 10.85
N VAL A 19 -0.85 9.34 9.52
CA VAL A 19 0.09 10.16 8.72
C VAL A 19 -0.13 11.66 8.98
N ALA A 20 -1.39 12.12 8.98
CA ALA A 20 -1.69 13.53 9.28
C ALA A 20 -1.28 13.91 10.71
N ILE A 21 -1.53 13.01 11.68
CA ILE A 21 -1.06 13.19 13.07
C ILE A 21 0.46 13.34 13.11
N ALA A 22 1.19 12.43 12.45
CA ALA A 22 2.65 12.48 12.39
C ALA A 22 3.16 13.78 11.75
N ALA A 23 2.53 14.24 10.67
CA ALA A 23 2.85 15.49 10.00
C ALA A 23 2.71 16.69 10.96
N GLU A 24 1.60 16.79 11.69
CA GLU A 24 1.37 17.88 12.64
C GLU A 24 2.33 17.85 13.83
N VAL A 25 2.69 16.66 14.32
CA VAL A 25 3.73 16.50 15.35
C VAL A 25 5.09 17.00 14.85
N LEU A 26 5.47 16.66 13.61
CA LEU A 26 6.72 17.12 13.00
C LEU A 26 6.72 18.63 12.74
N LYS A 27 5.58 19.21 12.33
CA LYS A 27 5.43 20.66 12.12
C LYS A 27 5.57 21.42 13.44
N LYS A 28 4.89 20.98 14.50
CA LYS A 28 5.01 21.55 15.85
C LYS A 28 6.45 21.49 16.37
N ALA A 29 7.18 20.44 16.00
CA ALA A 29 8.60 20.28 16.32
C ALA A 29 9.55 21.06 15.39
N GLY A 30 9.04 21.75 14.35
CA GLY A 30 9.83 22.54 13.41
C GLY A 30 10.72 21.74 12.46
N VAL A 31 10.42 20.45 12.24
CA VAL A 31 11.28 19.52 11.48
C VAL A 31 10.54 18.76 10.38
N TYR A 32 9.34 19.21 9.99
CA TYR A 32 8.54 18.54 8.97
C TYR A 32 9.15 18.70 7.58
N ASP A 33 9.47 17.57 6.96
CA ASP A 33 9.80 17.45 5.54
C ASP A 33 8.75 16.53 4.88
N LYS A 34 7.91 17.13 4.04
CA LYS A 34 6.82 16.40 3.35
C LYS A 34 7.33 15.29 2.42
N ASN A 35 8.59 15.36 1.98
CA ASN A 35 9.20 14.34 1.11
C ASN A 35 9.76 13.15 1.91
N LYS A 36 9.64 13.17 3.24
CA LYS A 36 10.19 12.15 4.16
C LYS A 36 9.13 11.52 5.06
N LEU A 37 7.85 11.79 4.85
CA LEU A 37 6.76 11.18 5.59
C LEU A 37 5.85 10.42 4.63
N PHE A 38 5.65 9.13 4.90
CA PHE A 38 4.92 8.23 4.03
C PHE A 38 3.89 7.43 4.84
N GLY A 39 2.72 7.21 4.26
CA GLY A 39 1.80 6.15 4.71
C GLY A 39 2.09 4.89 3.91
N VAL A 40 2.35 3.77 4.56
CA VAL A 40 2.70 2.53 3.86
C VAL A 40 1.42 1.84 3.38
N THR A 41 1.10 1.99 2.10
CA THR A 41 -0.10 1.41 1.44
C THR A 41 0.22 0.16 0.60
N THR A 42 1.49 -0.27 0.59
CA THR A 42 2.03 -1.37 -0.24
C THR A 42 1.26 -2.69 -0.11
N LEU A 43 0.54 -2.91 0.99
CA LEU A 43 -0.30 -4.09 1.15
C LEU A 43 -1.45 -4.12 0.12
N ASP A 44 -2.00 -2.97 -0.25
CA ASP A 44 -3.09 -2.87 -1.22
C ASP A 44 -2.60 -3.17 -2.64
N ILE A 45 -1.38 -2.77 -2.96
CA ILE A 45 -0.71 -3.08 -4.23
C ILE A 45 -0.49 -4.59 -4.37
N ILE A 46 0.18 -5.24 -3.40
CA ILE A 46 0.48 -6.66 -3.51
C ILE A 46 -0.79 -7.54 -3.51
N ARG A 47 -1.87 -7.10 -2.84
CA ARG A 47 -3.19 -7.73 -2.93
C ARG A 47 -3.78 -7.58 -4.32
N SER A 48 -3.76 -6.36 -4.87
CA SER A 48 -4.25 -6.08 -6.23
C SER A 48 -3.51 -6.92 -7.27
N ASN A 49 -2.18 -6.97 -7.18
CA ASN A 49 -1.34 -7.80 -8.06
C ASN A 49 -1.75 -9.28 -7.98
N THR A 50 -1.95 -9.80 -6.76
CA THR A 50 -2.34 -11.20 -6.52
C THR A 50 -3.71 -11.50 -7.14
N PHE A 51 -4.72 -10.68 -6.86
CA PHE A 51 -6.09 -10.93 -7.33
C PHE A 51 -6.23 -10.76 -8.85
N VAL A 52 -5.54 -9.78 -9.43
CA VAL A 52 -5.51 -9.61 -10.89
C VAL A 52 -4.80 -10.77 -11.56
N ALA A 53 -3.67 -11.21 -11.01
CA ALA A 53 -2.92 -12.33 -11.55
C ALA A 53 -3.73 -13.64 -11.50
N GLU A 54 -4.40 -13.91 -10.39
CA GLU A 54 -5.31 -15.05 -10.21
C GLU A 54 -6.44 -15.02 -11.27
N LEU A 55 -7.15 -13.88 -11.39
CA LEU A 55 -8.28 -13.76 -12.32
C LEU A 55 -7.86 -13.92 -13.79
N LYS A 56 -6.68 -13.44 -14.15
CA LYS A 56 -6.23 -13.35 -15.56
C LYS A 56 -5.22 -14.42 -15.94
N GLY A 57 -4.95 -15.38 -15.06
CA GLY A 57 -4.00 -16.46 -15.30
C GLY A 57 -2.57 -15.96 -15.57
N LYS A 58 -2.15 -14.89 -14.87
CA LYS A 58 -0.80 -14.33 -14.96
C LYS A 58 0.05 -14.77 -13.77
N GLN A 59 1.37 -14.60 -13.89
CA GLN A 59 2.25 -14.78 -12.74
C GLN A 59 2.14 -13.56 -11.80
N PRO A 60 1.89 -13.72 -10.49
CA PRO A 60 1.73 -12.59 -9.57
C PRO A 60 2.92 -11.62 -9.51
N GLY A 61 4.14 -12.10 -9.77
CA GLY A 61 5.35 -11.27 -9.82
C GLY A 61 5.50 -10.42 -11.09
N GLU A 62 4.70 -10.68 -12.12
CA GLU A 62 4.73 -9.93 -13.40
C GLU A 62 3.59 -8.90 -13.49
N VAL A 63 2.68 -8.88 -12.51
CA VAL A 63 1.57 -7.94 -12.45
C VAL A 63 1.90 -6.85 -11.44
N GLU A 64 1.78 -5.60 -11.88
CA GLU A 64 1.87 -4.42 -11.01
C GLU A 64 0.66 -3.53 -11.26
N VAL A 65 -0.20 -3.41 -10.25
CA VAL A 65 -1.43 -2.61 -10.29
C VAL A 65 -1.18 -1.32 -9.50
N PRO A 66 -1.22 -0.13 -10.13
CA PRO A 66 -1.17 1.12 -9.39
C PRO A 66 -2.39 1.24 -8.47
N VAL A 67 -2.19 1.59 -7.20
CA VAL A 67 -3.28 1.84 -6.25
C VAL A 67 -3.10 3.24 -5.69
N ILE A 68 -4.16 4.04 -5.75
CA ILE A 68 -4.15 5.44 -5.31
C ILE A 68 -5.24 5.71 -4.26
N GLY A 69 -5.23 6.92 -3.70
CA GLY A 69 -6.23 7.39 -2.75
C GLY A 69 -5.75 7.25 -1.30
N GLY A 70 -6.39 6.39 -0.52
CA GLY A 70 -6.06 6.09 0.87
C GLY A 70 -5.95 4.59 1.15
N HIS A 71 -5.86 4.23 2.42
CA HIS A 71 -5.59 2.87 2.92
C HIS A 71 -6.75 2.30 3.76
N SER A 72 -8.00 2.67 3.44
CA SER A 72 -9.17 2.15 4.16
C SER A 72 -10.43 2.14 3.31
N GLY A 73 -11.00 0.94 3.10
CA GLY A 73 -12.28 0.74 2.41
C GLY A 73 -12.33 1.49 1.08
N VAL A 74 -13.38 2.30 0.89
CA VAL A 74 -13.65 3.05 -0.34
C VAL A 74 -12.57 4.05 -0.75
N THR A 75 -11.62 4.38 0.14
CA THR A 75 -10.49 5.26 -0.22
C THR A 75 -9.43 4.53 -1.04
N ILE A 76 -9.40 3.20 -1.02
CA ILE A 76 -8.46 2.38 -1.79
C ILE A 76 -8.98 2.27 -3.23
N LEU A 77 -8.23 2.80 -4.20
CA LEU A 77 -8.63 2.83 -5.60
C LEU A 77 -7.57 2.15 -6.50
N PRO A 78 -7.76 0.86 -6.86
CA PRO A 78 -6.91 0.18 -7.81
C PRO A 78 -7.17 0.68 -9.24
N LEU A 79 -6.14 1.17 -9.92
CA LEU A 79 -6.22 1.64 -11.30
C LEU A 79 -6.12 0.46 -12.27
N LEU A 80 -7.14 -0.42 -12.24
CA LEU A 80 -7.21 -1.62 -13.07
C LEU A 80 -7.08 -1.32 -14.57
N SER A 81 -7.50 -0.14 -15.01
CA SER A 81 -7.35 0.32 -16.40
C SER A 81 -5.90 0.55 -16.85
N GLN A 82 -4.95 0.61 -15.92
CA GLN A 82 -3.53 0.84 -16.21
C GLN A 82 -2.68 -0.44 -16.16
N VAL A 83 -3.29 -1.60 -15.92
CA VAL A 83 -2.56 -2.88 -15.89
C VAL A 83 -2.16 -3.29 -17.32
N PRO A 84 -0.85 -3.36 -17.66
CA PRO A 84 -0.43 -3.65 -19.02
C PRO A 84 -0.83 -5.06 -19.49
N GLY A 85 -1.29 -5.17 -20.74
CA GLY A 85 -1.57 -6.46 -21.37
C GLY A 85 -2.78 -7.22 -20.79
N VAL A 86 -3.64 -6.53 -20.04
CA VAL A 86 -4.85 -7.07 -19.43
C VAL A 86 -6.02 -6.12 -19.68
N SER A 87 -7.18 -6.68 -20.01
CA SER A 87 -8.45 -5.94 -20.08
C SER A 87 -9.45 -6.55 -19.11
N PHE A 88 -10.33 -5.72 -18.56
CA PHE A 88 -11.36 -6.13 -17.62
C PHE A 88 -12.75 -5.76 -18.14
N THR A 89 -13.74 -6.62 -17.89
CA THR A 89 -15.15 -6.23 -18.03
C THR A 89 -15.55 -5.31 -16.87
N GLU A 90 -16.65 -4.57 -17.01
CA GLU A 90 -17.16 -3.72 -15.92
C GLU A 90 -17.44 -4.52 -14.65
N GLN A 91 -17.96 -5.73 -14.79
CA GLN A 91 -18.23 -6.64 -13.67
C GLN A 91 -16.92 -7.05 -12.97
N GLU A 92 -15.89 -7.42 -13.73
CA GLU A 92 -14.58 -7.75 -13.16
C GLU A 92 -13.95 -6.55 -12.43
N VAL A 93 -14.10 -5.33 -12.98
CA VAL A 93 -13.64 -4.10 -12.31
C VAL A 93 -14.36 -3.90 -10.98
N ALA A 94 -15.68 -4.05 -10.96
CA ALA A 94 -16.48 -3.91 -9.74
C ALA A 94 -16.11 -4.95 -8.69
N ASP A 95 -15.99 -6.23 -9.09
CA ASP A 95 -15.68 -7.34 -8.19
C ASP A 95 -14.26 -7.26 -7.62
N LEU A 96 -13.27 -6.99 -8.47
CA LEU A 96 -11.89 -6.80 -8.03
C LEU A 96 -11.75 -5.61 -7.10
N THR A 97 -12.33 -4.45 -7.46
CA THR A 97 -12.28 -3.25 -6.62
C THR A 97 -12.90 -3.53 -5.25
N LYS A 98 -14.08 -4.16 -5.22
CA LYS A 98 -14.74 -4.55 -3.97
C LYS A 98 -13.88 -5.49 -3.14
N ARG A 99 -13.29 -6.53 -3.74
CA ARG A 99 -12.43 -7.48 -3.01
C ARG A 99 -11.19 -6.78 -2.46
N ILE A 100 -10.52 -5.95 -3.26
CA ILE A 100 -9.33 -5.18 -2.86
C ILE A 100 -9.63 -4.27 -1.65
N GLN A 101 -10.74 -3.51 -1.71
CA GLN A 101 -11.16 -2.61 -0.63
C GLN A 101 -11.50 -3.34 0.68
N ASN A 102 -11.90 -4.62 0.60
CA ASN A 102 -12.35 -5.42 1.75
C ASN A 102 -11.38 -6.54 2.15
N ALA A 103 -10.22 -6.65 1.51
CA ALA A 103 -9.26 -7.72 1.76
C ALA A 103 -8.67 -7.70 3.19
N GLY A 104 -8.74 -6.56 3.88
CA GLY A 104 -8.45 -6.47 5.31
C GLY A 104 -9.46 -7.27 6.15
N THR A 105 -10.75 -7.08 5.86
CA THR A 105 -11.87 -7.77 6.49
C THR A 105 -11.84 -9.27 6.18
N GLU A 106 -11.55 -9.65 4.94
CA GLU A 106 -11.42 -11.07 4.51
C GLU A 106 -10.45 -11.85 5.42
N VAL A 107 -9.33 -11.24 5.81
CA VAL A 107 -8.35 -11.89 6.71
C VAL A 107 -8.83 -11.94 8.17
N VAL A 108 -9.51 -10.91 8.65
CA VAL A 108 -10.05 -10.88 10.03
C VAL A 108 -11.11 -11.96 10.20
N GLU A 109 -11.99 -12.10 9.21
CA GLU A 109 -13.04 -13.12 9.17
C GLU A 109 -12.42 -14.52 9.07
N ALA A 110 -11.46 -14.74 8.18
CA ALA A 110 -10.76 -16.01 8.04
C ALA A 110 -9.99 -16.41 9.32
N LYS A 111 -9.54 -15.44 10.11
CA LYS A 111 -8.91 -15.66 11.42
C LYS A 111 -9.91 -15.78 12.57
N ALA A 112 -11.22 -15.76 12.31
CA ALA A 112 -12.28 -15.85 13.31
C ALA A 112 -12.08 -14.89 14.50
N GLY A 113 -11.66 -13.65 14.22
CA GLY A 113 -11.39 -12.64 15.25
C GLY A 113 -10.01 -12.74 15.93
N GLY A 114 -9.16 -13.68 15.52
CA GLY A 114 -7.77 -13.81 15.99
C GLY A 114 -6.79 -12.72 15.54
N GLY A 115 -7.32 -11.57 15.08
CA GLY A 115 -6.55 -10.42 14.62
C GLY A 115 -6.55 -10.23 13.09
N SER A 116 -5.79 -9.24 12.63
CA SER A 116 -5.73 -8.83 11.23
C SER A 116 -4.55 -9.47 10.47
N ALA A 117 -4.36 -9.05 9.21
CA ALA A 117 -3.22 -9.45 8.39
C ALA A 117 -1.90 -9.02 9.04
N THR A 118 -1.03 -9.98 9.33
CA THR A 118 0.28 -9.75 9.95
C THR A 118 1.42 -10.09 8.98
N LEU A 119 1.44 -11.32 8.46
CA LEU A 119 2.52 -11.81 7.60
C LEU A 119 2.61 -11.05 6.28
N SER A 120 1.46 -10.88 5.59
CA SER A 120 1.41 -10.12 4.34
C SER A 120 1.69 -8.63 4.55
N MET A 121 1.30 -8.06 5.70
CA MET A 121 1.69 -6.70 6.07
C MET A 121 3.20 -6.59 6.29
N GLY A 122 3.82 -7.59 6.93
CA GLY A 122 5.28 -7.67 7.09
C GLY A 122 6.00 -7.69 5.74
N GLN A 123 5.51 -8.51 4.80
CA GLN A 123 6.04 -8.57 3.43
C GLN A 123 5.90 -7.22 2.71
N ALA A 124 4.72 -6.59 2.77
CA ALA A 124 4.47 -5.29 2.13
C ALA A 124 5.38 -4.19 2.70
N ALA A 125 5.51 -4.13 4.03
CA ALA A 125 6.39 -3.17 4.69
C ALA A 125 7.86 -3.43 4.37
N ALA A 126 8.28 -4.69 4.25
CA ALA A 126 9.63 -5.05 3.84
C ALA A 126 9.90 -4.58 2.39
N ARG A 127 8.98 -4.81 1.45
CA ARG A 127 9.08 -4.28 0.07
C ARG A 127 9.28 -2.77 0.08
N PHE A 128 8.39 -2.03 0.75
CA PHE A 128 8.49 -0.57 0.85
C PHE A 128 9.82 -0.10 1.47
N GLY A 129 10.21 -0.70 2.58
CA GLY A 129 11.45 -0.37 3.28
C GLY A 129 12.69 -0.61 2.42
N LEU A 130 12.74 -1.72 1.69
CA LEU A 130 13.83 -2.03 0.76
C LEU A 130 13.87 -1.06 -0.42
N SER A 131 12.72 -0.73 -1.01
CA SER A 131 12.60 0.29 -2.07
C SER A 131 13.11 1.65 -1.58
N LEU A 132 12.71 2.08 -0.38
CA LEU A 132 13.17 3.32 0.22
C LEU A 132 14.69 3.33 0.46
N VAL A 133 15.26 2.22 0.95
CA VAL A 133 16.72 2.08 1.15
C VAL A 133 17.47 2.16 -0.18
N ARG A 134 16.99 1.45 -1.20
CA ARG A 134 17.56 1.49 -2.57
C ARG A 134 17.60 2.91 -3.13
N ALA A 135 16.49 3.65 -3.02
CA ALA A 135 16.42 5.04 -3.45
C ALA A 135 17.37 5.95 -2.66
N LEU A 136 17.50 5.75 -1.33
CA LEU A 136 18.45 6.48 -0.49
C LEU A 136 19.92 6.17 -0.82
N GLN A 137 20.20 5.01 -1.40
CA GLN A 137 21.51 4.61 -1.90
C GLN A 137 21.80 5.15 -3.32
N GLY A 138 20.88 5.90 -3.91
CA GLY A 138 21.05 6.53 -5.22
C GLY A 138 20.60 5.68 -6.40
N GLU A 139 19.97 4.53 -6.16
CA GLU A 139 19.36 3.73 -7.23
C GLU A 139 18.28 4.53 -7.95
N GLN A 140 18.34 4.54 -9.28
CA GLN A 140 17.41 5.30 -10.13
C GLN A 140 16.19 4.44 -10.48
N GLY A 141 15.06 5.09 -10.74
CA GLY A 141 13.85 4.40 -11.22
C GLY A 141 13.14 3.53 -10.17
N VAL A 142 13.43 3.71 -8.88
CA VAL A 142 12.69 3.06 -7.79
C VAL A 142 11.35 3.77 -7.59
N ILE A 143 10.25 3.09 -7.89
CA ILE A 143 8.89 3.64 -7.85
C ILE A 143 8.03 2.76 -6.92
N GLU A 144 7.30 3.40 -6.01
CA GLU A 144 6.25 2.82 -5.16
C GLU A 144 5.10 3.85 -5.08
N CYS A 145 3.86 3.39 -4.81
CA CYS A 145 2.73 4.29 -4.54
C CYS A 145 2.65 4.71 -3.06
#